data_AF-A0A382NIA8-F1
#
_entry.id   AF-A0A382NIA8-F1
#
_cell.length_a   1.000
_cell.length_b   1.000
_cell.length_c   1.000
_cell.angle_alpha   90.00
_cell.angle_beta   90.00
_cell.angle_gamma   90.00
#
_symmetry.space_group_name_H-M   'P 1'
#
loop_
_entity.id
_entity.type
_entity.pdbx_description
1 polymer ?
#
loop_
_entity_poly.entity_id
_entity_poly.type
_entity_poly.pdbx_seq_one_letter_code
_entity_poly.pdbx_strand_id
1 'polypeptide(L)'
;YFHYPFAREVFKDAPKGGKHEPDWLVRDLETTVRDVLRADKAVLSTLLTTRRFYVNAQYKSVKRKGVQLQPTHTKWWPYQTAFNLAPDWRWGLDRQPVEFPEGERAGVLTHPAWLAAWSGNFDNHPVQRGKWIRTHLLGGTVPDVPIGVDARVPDAEHITFRNRLKQVTAAAECWRCHRKMDPLGVVFERYDHYGRYQRRDAGQPVDATGLIDRTGVPELDGKHVSGPAEMMAELSKSTHVEQVFVRHAFRYFMGRNETLGDTNTLQDAHAAYRKSSGSFRALTESLLASDSFLMRQSPKQAKD
;
A
#
# COMPACT_ATOMS: atom_id res chain seq x y z
N TYR A 1 0.91 -1.96 -8.91
CA TYR A 1 1.92 -1.65 -7.87
C TYR A 1 1.38 -1.88 -6.46
N PHE A 2 0.41 -1.11 -5.95
CA PHE A 2 -0.03 -1.19 -4.55
C PHE A 2 -0.95 -2.37 -4.17
N HIS A 3 -1.48 -3.12 -5.14
CA HIS A 3 -2.32 -4.30 -4.90
C HIS A 3 -3.61 -4.06 -4.09
N TYR A 4 -4.05 -2.80 -3.95
CA TYR A 4 -5.35 -2.48 -3.33
C TYR A 4 -6.59 -3.11 -3.99
N PRO A 5 -6.60 -3.50 -5.30
CA PRO A 5 -7.77 -4.20 -5.87
C PRO A 5 -8.13 -5.52 -5.19
N PHE A 6 -7.17 -6.17 -4.51
CA PHE A 6 -7.41 -7.41 -3.76
C PHE A 6 -8.34 -7.23 -2.56
N ALA A 7 -8.68 -6.00 -2.16
CA ALA A 7 -9.73 -5.74 -1.17
C ALA A 7 -11.05 -6.45 -1.50
N ARG A 8 -11.34 -6.65 -2.80
CA ARG A 8 -12.54 -7.33 -3.31
C ARG A 8 -12.57 -8.83 -3.00
N GLU A 9 -11.43 -9.42 -2.69
CA GLU A 9 -11.27 -10.87 -2.52
C GLU A 9 -11.23 -11.29 -1.04
N VAL A 10 -11.06 -10.33 -0.12
CA VAL A 10 -10.91 -10.59 1.30
C VAL A 10 -12.26 -10.88 1.94
N PHE A 11 -13.14 -9.88 2.04
CA PHE A 11 -14.41 -10.03 2.77
C PHE A 11 -15.48 -10.71 1.93
N LYS A 12 -15.75 -11.97 2.25
CA LYS A 12 -16.84 -12.75 1.65
C LYS A 12 -18.15 -12.65 2.44
N ASP A 13 -18.06 -12.29 3.72
CA ASP A 13 -19.18 -12.18 4.65
C ASP A 13 -19.47 -10.71 5.01
N ALA A 14 -20.72 -10.42 5.34
CA ALA A 14 -21.11 -9.09 5.80
C ALA A 14 -20.53 -8.82 7.22
N PRO A 15 -19.92 -7.64 7.46
CA PRO A 15 -19.45 -7.24 8.79
C PRO A 15 -20.56 -7.25 9.85
N LYS A 16 -20.20 -7.59 11.08
CA LYS A 16 -21.07 -7.28 12.23
C LYS A 16 -21.17 -5.75 12.37
N GLY A 17 -22.37 -5.20 12.22
CA GLY A 17 -22.63 -3.76 12.36
C GLY A 17 -22.45 -2.91 11.09
N GLY A 18 -22.36 -3.52 9.89
CA GLY A 18 -22.30 -2.76 8.64
C GLY A 18 -22.24 -3.61 7.38
N LYS A 19 -21.98 -2.96 6.24
CA LYS A 19 -21.62 -3.60 4.98
C LYS A 19 -20.24 -3.15 4.56
N HIS A 20 -19.39 -4.09 4.15
CA HIS A 20 -18.07 -3.80 3.60
C HIS A 20 -18.19 -3.75 2.08
N GLU A 21 -17.73 -2.66 1.49
CA GLU A 21 -17.93 -2.37 0.07
C GLU A 21 -16.59 -2.08 -0.59
N PRO A 22 -15.83 -3.14 -0.88
CA PRO A 22 -14.46 -3.00 -1.35
C PRO A 22 -14.42 -2.30 -2.70
N ASP A 23 -15.44 -2.48 -3.54
CA ASP A 23 -15.54 -1.80 -4.82
C ASP A 23 -15.54 -0.27 -4.71
N TRP A 24 -16.21 0.27 -3.70
CA TRP A 24 -16.30 1.71 -3.52
C TRP A 24 -15.00 2.26 -2.92
N LEU A 25 -14.42 1.53 -1.97
CA LEU A 25 -13.09 1.87 -1.42
C LEU A 25 -12.02 1.84 -2.51
N VAL A 26 -12.08 0.87 -3.42
CA VAL A 26 -11.12 0.80 -4.53
C VAL A 26 -11.32 1.98 -5.49
N ARG A 27 -12.56 2.33 -5.85
CA ARG A 27 -12.84 3.49 -6.72
C ARG A 27 -12.40 4.82 -6.10
N ASP A 28 -12.58 4.98 -4.79
CA ASP A 28 -12.12 6.14 -4.04
C ASP A 28 -10.58 6.27 -4.10
N LEU A 29 -9.86 5.15 -3.93
CA LEU A 29 -8.40 5.13 -4.06
C LEU A 29 -7.93 5.32 -5.50
N GLU A 30 -8.60 4.73 -6.49
CA GLU A 30 -8.32 4.93 -7.91
C GLU A 30 -8.45 6.41 -8.29
N THR A 31 -9.47 7.10 -7.77
CA THR A 31 -9.66 8.54 -7.97
C THR A 31 -8.51 9.34 -7.37
N THR A 32 -8.06 8.97 -6.16
CA THR A 32 -6.89 9.59 -5.52
C THR A 32 -5.61 9.35 -6.33
N VAL A 33 -5.35 8.11 -6.73
CA VAL A 33 -4.17 7.75 -7.55
C VAL A 33 -4.20 8.47 -8.89
N ARG A 34 -5.36 8.55 -9.54
CA ARG A 34 -5.53 9.24 -10.82
C ARG A 34 -5.17 10.72 -10.72
N ASP A 35 -5.53 11.38 -9.62
CA ASP A 35 -5.19 12.79 -9.42
C ASP A 35 -3.72 13.03 -9.12
N VAL A 36 -3.09 12.14 -8.34
CA VAL A 36 -1.63 12.19 -8.17
C VAL A 36 -0.91 11.98 -9.50
N LEU A 37 -1.35 11.03 -10.33
CA LEU A 37 -0.80 10.79 -11.66
C LEU A 37 -1.09 11.93 -12.65
N ARG A 38 -2.20 12.66 -12.49
CA ARG A 38 -2.52 13.84 -13.31
C ARG A 38 -1.63 15.02 -12.94
N ALA A 39 -1.36 15.23 -11.65
CA ALA A 39 -0.44 16.25 -11.18
C ALA A 39 1.01 15.95 -11.60
N ASP A 40 1.35 14.66 -11.68
CA ASP A 40 2.58 14.11 -12.25
C ASP A 40 3.87 14.75 -11.69
N LYS A 41 3.87 15.02 -10.40
CA LYS A 41 5.02 15.55 -9.64
C LYS A 41 5.16 14.79 -8.34
N ALA A 42 6.39 14.45 -7.98
CA ALA A 42 6.74 13.70 -6.78
C ALA A 42 5.85 12.44 -6.57
N VAL A 43 5.48 11.77 -7.66
CA VAL A 43 4.36 10.81 -7.70
C VAL A 43 4.48 9.75 -6.60
N LEU A 44 5.64 9.09 -6.49
CA LEU A 44 5.84 8.06 -5.47
C LEU A 44 5.71 8.63 -4.05
N SER A 45 6.37 9.77 -3.79
CA SER A 45 6.36 10.39 -2.47
C SER A 45 4.95 10.82 -2.07
N THR A 46 4.19 11.44 -2.98
CA THR A 46 2.79 11.80 -2.73
C THR A 46 1.91 10.57 -2.51
N LEU A 47 2.08 9.50 -3.29
CA LEU A 47 1.35 8.24 -3.08
C LEU A 47 1.67 7.59 -1.73
N LEU A 48 2.87 7.80 -1.18
CA LEU A 48 3.25 7.28 0.13
C LEU A 48 2.85 8.20 1.29
N THR A 49 2.60 9.49 1.07
CA THR A 49 2.48 10.45 2.18
C THR A 49 1.21 11.30 2.20
N THR A 50 0.42 11.33 1.12
CA THR A 50 -0.77 12.19 1.03
C THR A 50 -1.77 11.92 2.17
N ARG A 51 -2.27 12.99 2.78
CA ARG A 51 -3.40 12.93 3.74
C ARG A 51 -4.75 13.21 3.07
N ARG A 52 -4.75 13.41 1.76
CA ARG A 52 -5.93 13.76 0.97
C ARG A 52 -6.43 12.54 0.22
N PHE A 53 -7.63 12.10 0.57
CA PHE A 53 -8.30 10.98 -0.10
C PHE A 53 -9.67 11.41 -0.59
N TYR A 54 -10.04 10.91 -1.76
CA TYR A 54 -11.42 10.94 -2.19
C TYR A 54 -12.24 9.97 -1.34
N VAL A 55 -13.45 10.39 -0.97
CA VAL A 55 -14.42 9.53 -0.29
C VAL A 55 -15.76 9.64 -1.00
N ASN A 56 -16.29 8.52 -1.43
CA ASN A 56 -17.47 8.39 -2.27
C ASN A 56 -17.32 9.23 -3.52
N ALA A 57 -16.21 9.10 -4.24
CA ALA A 57 -15.97 9.91 -5.42
C ALA A 57 -15.41 9.09 -6.57
N GLN A 58 -15.88 9.41 -7.76
CA GLN A 58 -15.36 8.88 -9.01
C GLN A 58 -15.41 9.94 -10.10
N TYR A 59 -14.47 9.84 -11.03
CA TYR A 59 -14.53 10.58 -12.28
C TYR A 59 -15.38 9.83 -13.31
N LYS A 60 -16.45 10.46 -13.79
CA LYS A 60 -17.32 9.91 -14.84
C LYS A 60 -17.32 10.80 -16.07
N SER A 61 -17.29 10.18 -17.25
CA SER A 61 -17.53 10.91 -18.51
C SER A 61 -19.02 11.23 -18.63
N VAL A 62 -19.34 12.51 -18.76
CA VAL A 62 -20.70 13.03 -18.89
C VAL A 62 -20.84 13.65 -20.28
N LYS A 63 -21.83 13.15 -21.05
CA LYS A 63 -22.10 13.61 -22.42
C LYS A 63 -22.23 15.14 -22.44
N ARG A 64 -21.46 15.79 -23.34
CA ARG A 64 -21.38 17.25 -23.51
C ARG A 64 -20.82 18.04 -22.31
N LYS A 65 -20.44 17.41 -21.20
CA LYS A 65 -19.89 18.07 -19.99
C LYS A 65 -18.47 17.61 -19.63
N GLY A 66 -17.89 16.71 -20.41
CA GLY A 66 -16.55 16.18 -20.18
C GLY A 66 -16.48 15.24 -18.97
N VAL A 67 -15.29 15.09 -18.39
CA VAL A 67 -15.06 14.26 -17.21
C VAL A 67 -15.37 15.06 -15.96
N GLN A 68 -16.34 14.61 -15.16
CA GLN A 68 -16.75 15.27 -13.93
C GLN A 68 -16.51 14.38 -12.71
N LEU A 69 -16.14 15.00 -11.59
CA LEU A 69 -16.12 14.35 -10.29
C LEU A 69 -17.55 14.31 -9.74
N GLN A 70 -17.98 13.14 -9.29
CA GLN A 70 -19.34 12.92 -8.78
C GLN A 70 -19.34 11.79 -7.74
N PRO A 71 -20.41 11.62 -6.96
CA PRO A 71 -20.48 10.52 -6.02
C PRO A 71 -20.43 9.15 -6.72
N THR A 72 -19.78 8.18 -6.07
CA THR A 72 -19.75 6.78 -6.51
C THR A 72 -21.11 6.13 -6.38
N HIS A 73 -21.81 6.44 -5.28
CA HIS A 73 -23.18 6.04 -5.02
C HIS A 73 -23.96 7.17 -4.32
N THR A 74 -25.27 7.17 -4.50
CA THR A 74 -26.20 8.13 -3.88
C THR A 74 -27.04 7.52 -2.76
N LYS A 75 -27.03 6.18 -2.62
CA LYS A 75 -27.73 5.49 -1.54
C LYS A 75 -27.07 5.78 -0.19
N TRP A 76 -27.87 6.01 0.85
CA TRP A 76 -27.34 6.12 2.20
C TRP A 76 -26.74 4.78 2.63
N TRP A 77 -25.45 4.79 2.97
CA TRP A 77 -24.74 3.63 3.50
C TRP A 77 -23.58 4.09 4.37
N PRO A 78 -23.30 3.41 5.49
CA PRO A 78 -22.27 3.82 6.45
C PRO A 78 -20.86 3.40 6.02
N TYR A 79 -20.58 3.20 4.73
CA TYR A 79 -19.29 2.66 4.30
C TYR A 79 -18.12 3.65 4.56
N GLN A 80 -18.40 4.96 4.60
CA GLN A 80 -17.43 6.01 4.95
C GLN A 80 -16.88 5.86 6.38
N THR A 81 -17.52 5.06 7.22
CA THR A 81 -16.98 4.70 8.54
C THR A 81 -15.66 3.93 8.45
N ALA A 82 -15.36 3.28 7.30
CA ALA A 82 -14.04 2.73 6.99
C ALA A 82 -12.94 3.80 7.05
N PHE A 83 -13.29 5.06 6.76
CA PHE A 83 -12.40 6.22 6.88
C PHE A 83 -12.46 6.89 8.27
N ASN A 84 -13.28 6.40 9.20
CA ASN A 84 -13.64 7.04 10.47
C ASN A 84 -14.43 8.36 10.33
N LEU A 85 -15.06 8.57 9.17
CA LEU A 85 -15.99 9.68 9.02
C LEU A 85 -17.31 9.38 9.74
N ALA A 86 -17.97 10.44 10.20
CA ALA A 86 -19.23 10.34 10.94
C ALA A 86 -20.33 9.64 10.10
N PRO A 87 -21.26 8.89 10.73
CA PRO A 87 -22.36 8.23 10.02
C PRO A 87 -23.25 9.18 9.22
N ASP A 88 -23.33 10.45 9.65
CA ASP A 88 -24.08 11.53 9.02
C ASP A 88 -23.23 12.38 8.06
N TRP A 89 -21.96 12.03 7.82
CA TRP A 89 -21.12 12.71 6.82
C TRP A 89 -21.84 12.78 5.46
N ARG A 90 -21.74 13.95 4.82
CA ARG A 90 -22.38 14.25 3.54
C ARG A 90 -21.33 14.53 2.49
N TRP A 91 -21.51 13.91 1.32
CA TRP A 91 -20.72 14.19 0.14
C TRP A 91 -20.99 15.62 -0.34
N GLY A 92 -19.91 16.34 -0.69
CA GLY A 92 -19.96 17.66 -1.29
C GLY A 92 -18.70 17.87 -2.12
N LEU A 93 -18.83 18.52 -3.28
CA LEU A 93 -17.69 18.74 -4.18
C LEU A 93 -16.62 19.64 -3.53
N ASP A 94 -17.07 20.61 -2.74
CA ASP A 94 -16.27 21.53 -1.93
C ASP A 94 -15.47 20.84 -0.81
N ARG A 95 -15.81 19.59 -0.50
CA ARG A 95 -15.18 18.78 0.56
C ARG A 95 -14.24 17.71 0.00
N GLN A 96 -13.97 17.72 -1.30
CA GLN A 96 -13.17 16.70 -1.98
C GLN A 96 -11.87 17.30 -2.56
N PRO A 97 -10.73 16.61 -2.43
CA PRO A 97 -10.53 15.43 -1.59
C PRO A 97 -10.64 15.78 -0.09
N VAL A 98 -11.02 14.81 0.73
CA VAL A 98 -11.08 14.97 2.18
C VAL A 98 -9.66 14.99 2.74
N GLU A 99 -9.31 16.02 3.51
CA GLU A 99 -8.04 16.10 4.23
C GLU A 99 -8.18 15.49 5.63
N PHE A 100 -7.41 14.44 5.91
CA PHE A 100 -7.44 13.73 7.19
C PHE A 100 -6.47 14.33 8.21
N PRO A 101 -6.76 14.21 9.52
CA PRO A 101 -5.87 14.69 10.58
C PRO A 101 -4.45 14.12 10.47
N GLU A 102 -3.48 14.90 10.95
CA GLU A 102 -2.09 14.46 11.01
C GLU A 102 -1.94 13.20 11.87
N GLY A 103 -1.09 12.27 11.44
CA GLY A 103 -0.86 11.00 12.12
C GLY A 103 -1.98 9.96 11.99
N GLU A 104 -3.17 10.31 11.46
CA GLU A 104 -4.26 9.35 11.29
C GLU A 104 -4.20 8.59 9.99
N ARG A 105 -3.98 9.26 8.86
CA ARG A 105 -3.82 8.62 7.54
C ARG A 105 -2.77 9.38 6.73
N ALA A 106 -1.89 8.62 6.08
CA ALA A 106 -0.87 9.11 5.16
C ALA A 106 -0.56 8.05 4.09
N GLY A 107 -0.76 8.39 2.82
CA GLY A 107 -0.47 7.55 1.67
C GLY A 107 -1.39 6.36 1.48
N VAL A 108 -1.21 5.69 0.33
CA VAL A 108 -2.00 4.53 -0.12
C VAL A 108 -2.04 3.43 0.94
N LEU A 109 -0.96 3.21 1.69
CA LEU A 109 -0.86 2.13 2.69
C LEU A 109 -1.72 2.34 3.94
N THR A 110 -2.29 3.53 4.12
CA THR A 110 -3.26 3.82 5.19
C THR A 110 -4.68 4.00 4.65
N HIS A 111 -4.88 3.84 3.35
CA HIS A 111 -6.19 3.88 2.74
C HIS A 111 -6.98 2.59 3.06
N PRO A 112 -8.28 2.65 3.38
CA PRO A 112 -9.05 1.46 3.75
C PRO A 112 -9.01 0.34 2.71
N ALA A 113 -9.00 0.67 1.41
CA ALA A 113 -8.83 -0.34 0.35
C ALA A 113 -7.52 -1.14 0.47
N TRP A 114 -6.39 -0.50 0.73
CA TRP A 114 -5.12 -1.21 0.89
C TRP A 114 -5.11 -2.00 2.21
N LEU A 115 -5.60 -1.40 3.30
CA LEU A 115 -5.69 -2.06 4.60
C LEU A 115 -6.55 -3.32 4.54
N ALA A 116 -7.70 -3.25 3.87
CA ALA A 116 -8.58 -4.38 3.60
C ALA A 116 -7.88 -5.47 2.78
N ALA A 117 -7.22 -5.10 1.67
CA ALA A 117 -6.49 -6.02 0.80
C ALA A 117 -5.40 -6.83 1.53
N TRP A 118 -4.87 -6.30 2.64
CA TRP A 118 -3.85 -6.94 3.47
C TRP A 118 -4.37 -7.22 4.88
N SER A 119 -5.59 -7.75 4.96
CA SER A 119 -6.22 -8.26 6.18
C SER A 119 -6.80 -9.65 5.95
N GLY A 120 -7.12 -10.36 7.04
CA GLY A 120 -8.00 -11.51 6.99
C GLY A 120 -9.46 -11.12 7.16
N ASN A 121 -10.36 -12.10 7.18
CA ASN A 121 -11.79 -11.88 7.37
C ASN A 121 -12.13 -11.31 8.75
N PHE A 122 -11.36 -11.68 9.77
CA PHE A 122 -11.67 -11.40 11.17
C PHE A 122 -10.65 -10.50 11.87
N ASP A 123 -9.42 -10.43 11.34
CA ASP A 123 -8.31 -9.68 11.94
C ASP A 123 -7.47 -8.96 10.89
N ASN A 124 -6.78 -7.91 11.33
CA ASN A 124 -5.74 -7.30 10.51
C ASN A 124 -4.58 -8.31 10.31
N HIS A 125 -3.74 -8.09 9.29
CA HIS A 125 -2.63 -9.00 9.01
C HIS A 125 -1.28 -8.27 8.93
N PRO A 126 -0.69 -7.87 10.08
CA PRO A 126 0.56 -7.11 10.10
C PRO A 126 1.72 -7.84 9.42
N VAL A 127 1.82 -9.16 9.53
CA VAL A 127 2.86 -9.95 8.84
C VAL A 127 2.80 -9.75 7.32
N GLN A 128 1.61 -9.82 6.70
CA GLN A 128 1.46 -9.62 5.25
C GLN A 128 1.68 -8.16 4.85
N ARG A 129 1.21 -7.20 5.67
CA ARG A 129 1.49 -5.77 5.44
C ARG A 129 2.99 -5.48 5.48
N GLY A 130 3.72 -6.07 6.43
CA GLY A 130 5.18 -5.98 6.55
C GLY A 130 5.91 -6.71 5.42
N LYS A 131 5.44 -7.90 5.01
CA LYS A 131 5.93 -8.62 3.83
C LYS A 131 5.79 -7.76 2.57
N TRP A 132 4.65 -7.08 2.41
CA TRP A 132 4.41 -6.18 1.29
C TRP A 132 5.45 -5.06 1.25
N ILE A 133 5.67 -4.34 2.36
CA ILE A 133 6.68 -3.27 2.43
C ILE A 133 8.08 -3.82 2.12
N ARG A 134 8.45 -4.95 2.74
CA ARG A 134 9.75 -5.60 2.53
C ARG A 134 10.01 -5.90 1.06
N THR A 135 9.00 -6.40 0.35
CA THR A 135 9.14 -6.91 -1.02
C THR A 135 8.91 -5.83 -2.08
N HIS A 136 8.03 -4.86 -1.83
CA HIS A 136 7.57 -3.89 -2.83
C HIS A 136 8.19 -2.51 -2.67
N LEU A 137 8.52 -2.07 -1.45
CA LEU A 137 9.21 -0.78 -1.22
C LEU A 137 10.71 -0.98 -1.06
N LEU A 138 11.11 -2.02 -0.34
CA LEU A 138 12.51 -2.27 0.01
C LEU A 138 13.21 -3.25 -0.94
N GLY A 139 12.46 -3.88 -1.87
CA GLY A 139 13.02 -4.80 -2.86
C GLY A 139 13.69 -6.05 -2.28
N GLY A 140 13.42 -6.35 -1.01
CA GLY A 140 13.93 -7.52 -0.32
C GLY A 140 13.12 -8.78 -0.62
N THR A 141 13.63 -9.94 -0.19
CA THR A 141 12.95 -11.22 -0.33
C THR A 141 12.53 -11.78 1.03
N VAL A 142 11.38 -12.46 1.03
CA VAL A 142 10.88 -13.22 2.17
C VAL A 142 10.59 -14.63 1.65
N PRO A 143 11.16 -15.68 2.25
CA PRO A 143 10.84 -17.05 1.85
C PRO A 143 9.36 -17.35 2.09
N ASP A 144 8.84 -18.33 1.35
CA ASP A 144 7.51 -18.84 1.62
C ASP A 144 7.45 -19.53 2.98
N VAL A 145 6.23 -19.64 3.51
CA VAL A 145 5.97 -20.33 4.77
C VAL A 145 6.44 -21.79 4.61
N PRO A 146 7.31 -22.30 5.49
CA PRO A 146 7.77 -23.68 5.41
C PRO A 146 6.59 -24.66 5.44
N ILE A 147 6.75 -25.78 4.73
CA ILE A 147 5.74 -26.84 4.70
C ILE A 147 5.50 -27.36 6.13
N GLY A 148 4.24 -27.51 6.51
CA GLY A 148 3.84 -28.05 7.82
C GLY A 148 3.78 -27.03 8.96
N VAL A 149 4.10 -25.74 8.71
CA VAL A 149 3.90 -24.68 9.70
C VAL A 149 2.44 -24.24 9.70
N ASP A 150 1.77 -24.36 10.85
CA ASP A 150 0.47 -23.74 11.08
C ASP A 150 0.64 -22.23 11.32
N ALA A 151 0.50 -21.45 10.25
CA ALA A 151 0.66 -19.99 10.28
C ALA A 151 -0.61 -19.30 10.79
N ARG A 152 -1.06 -19.65 12.00
CA ARG A 152 -2.23 -19.06 12.66
C ARG A 152 -1.84 -18.33 13.94
N VAL A 153 -2.44 -17.16 14.14
CA VAL A 153 -2.44 -16.47 15.44
C VAL A 153 -3.73 -16.91 16.17
N PRO A 154 -3.64 -17.55 17.35
CA PRO A 154 -4.82 -17.94 18.13
C PRO A 154 -5.66 -16.72 18.52
N ASP A 155 -6.98 -16.93 18.66
CA ASP A 155 -7.89 -15.90 19.16
C ASP A 155 -7.78 -15.80 20.68
N ALA A 156 -7.62 -14.58 21.19
CA ALA A 156 -7.68 -14.30 22.63
C ALA A 156 -8.24 -12.90 22.87
N GLU A 157 -9.42 -12.83 23.49
CA GLU A 157 -10.25 -11.62 23.61
C GLU A 157 -9.59 -10.47 24.40
N HIS A 158 -8.65 -10.79 25.29
CA HIS A 158 -8.01 -9.82 26.19
C HIS A 158 -6.53 -9.59 25.90
N ILE A 159 -6.03 -10.07 24.76
CA ILE A 159 -4.64 -9.90 24.33
C ILE A 159 -4.63 -9.21 22.98
N THR A 160 -3.91 -8.10 22.88
CA THR A 160 -3.75 -7.37 21.62
C THR A 160 -3.19 -8.28 20.53
N PHE A 161 -3.59 -8.07 19.28
CA PHE A 161 -3.07 -8.83 18.14
C PHE A 161 -1.53 -8.83 18.14
N ARG A 162 -0.91 -7.67 18.43
CA ARG A 162 0.55 -7.52 18.53
C ARG A 162 1.18 -8.51 19.48
N ASN A 163 0.58 -8.66 20.66
CA ASN A 163 1.12 -9.51 21.71
C ASN A 163 0.85 -10.98 21.40
N ARG A 164 -0.30 -11.31 20.82
CA ARG A 164 -0.59 -12.67 20.30
C ARG A 164 0.42 -13.06 19.22
N LEU A 165 0.70 -12.16 18.27
CA LEU A 165 1.70 -12.37 17.22
C LEU A 165 3.09 -12.61 17.81
N LYS A 166 3.53 -11.74 18.73
CA LYS A 166 4.83 -11.89 19.41
C LYS A 166 4.97 -13.25 20.10
N GLN A 167 3.91 -13.74 20.74
CA GLN A 167 3.94 -15.05 21.40
C GLN A 167 4.15 -16.19 20.41
N VAL A 168 3.46 -16.17 19.27
CA VAL A 168 3.55 -17.27 18.28
C VAL A 168 4.79 -17.18 17.38
N THR A 169 5.41 -16.01 17.24
CA THR A 169 6.61 -15.80 16.41
C THR A 169 7.92 -15.73 17.21
N ALA A 170 7.87 -15.90 18.54
CA ALA A 170 9.03 -15.80 19.43
C ALA A 170 10.09 -16.89 19.22
N ALA A 171 9.68 -18.07 18.74
CA ALA A 171 10.60 -19.17 18.49
C ALA A 171 11.66 -18.78 17.44
N ALA A 172 12.90 -19.25 17.62
CA ALA A 172 14.04 -18.78 16.83
C ALA A 172 13.88 -19.06 15.33
N GLU A 173 13.26 -20.19 14.99
CA GLU A 173 12.91 -20.62 13.64
C GLU A 173 11.92 -19.66 12.97
N CYS A 174 10.91 -19.18 13.69
CA CYS A 174 9.95 -18.19 13.21
C CYS A 174 10.64 -16.82 13.05
N TRP A 175 11.39 -16.41 14.08
CA TRP A 175 12.00 -15.09 14.12
C TRP A 175 13.07 -14.88 13.04
N ARG A 176 13.64 -15.96 12.48
CA ARG A 176 14.56 -15.90 11.32
C ARG A 176 14.00 -15.06 10.18
N CYS A 177 12.69 -15.22 9.91
CA CYS A 177 11.98 -14.53 8.84
C CYS A 177 11.15 -13.36 9.37
N HIS A 178 10.44 -13.53 10.48
CA HIS A 178 9.55 -12.52 11.06
C HIS A 178 10.25 -11.20 11.42
N ARG A 179 11.53 -11.26 11.86
CA ARG A 179 12.36 -10.07 12.09
C ARG A 179 12.49 -9.13 10.88
N LYS A 180 12.19 -9.59 9.66
CA LYS A 180 12.22 -8.77 8.44
C LYS A 180 10.86 -8.13 8.11
N MET A 181 9.76 -8.62 8.70
CA MET A 181 8.39 -8.24 8.31
C MET A 181 7.64 -7.60 9.47
N ASP A 182 7.63 -8.24 10.63
CA ASP A 182 6.80 -7.83 11.76
C ASP A 182 7.08 -6.38 12.16
N PRO A 183 8.35 -5.91 12.28
CA PRO A 183 8.61 -4.51 12.64
C PRO A 183 8.12 -3.48 11.60
N LEU A 184 7.97 -3.89 10.33
CA LEU A 184 7.39 -3.06 9.27
C LEU A 184 5.86 -3.11 9.26
N GLY A 185 5.28 -4.18 9.80
CA GLY A 185 3.85 -4.49 9.72
C GLY A 185 3.04 -4.05 10.93
N VAL A 186 3.59 -4.20 12.14
CA VAL A 186 2.88 -3.91 13.41
C VAL A 186 2.49 -2.44 13.56
N VAL A 187 3.15 -1.52 12.86
CA VAL A 187 2.74 -0.10 12.83
C VAL A 187 1.31 0.09 12.32
N PHE A 188 0.83 -0.83 11.47
CA PHE A 188 -0.51 -0.80 10.90
C PHE A 188 -1.58 -1.38 11.81
N GLU A 189 -1.25 -1.87 13.00
CA GLU A 189 -2.25 -2.23 14.02
C GLU A 189 -3.02 -1.00 14.50
N ARG A 190 -2.57 0.19 14.12
CA ARG A 190 -3.36 1.42 14.18
C ARG A 190 -4.68 1.35 13.40
N TYR A 191 -4.87 0.35 12.53
CA TYR A 191 -6.10 0.12 11.80
C TYR A 191 -6.63 -1.31 12.00
N ASP A 192 -7.96 -1.41 12.11
CA ASP A 192 -8.66 -2.70 12.07
C ASP A 192 -8.62 -3.33 10.67
N HIS A 193 -9.21 -4.51 10.52
CA HIS A 193 -9.27 -5.22 9.24
C HIS A 193 -10.12 -4.51 8.17
N TYR A 194 -11.08 -3.68 8.57
CA TYR A 194 -11.86 -2.85 7.65
C TYR A 194 -11.14 -1.55 7.26
N GLY A 195 -9.99 -1.26 7.86
CA GLY A 195 -9.20 -0.06 7.63
C GLY A 195 -9.59 1.14 8.49
N ARG A 196 -10.43 0.95 9.52
CA ARG A 196 -10.80 1.99 10.49
C ARG A 196 -9.64 2.21 11.43
N TYR A 197 -9.30 3.48 11.63
CA TYR A 197 -8.36 3.92 12.63
C TYR A 197 -8.86 3.53 14.03
N GLN A 198 -8.02 2.87 14.81
CA GLN A 198 -8.33 2.41 16.16
C GLN A 198 -7.30 2.91 17.17
N ARG A 199 -7.80 3.37 18.33
CA ARG A 199 -6.97 3.81 19.45
C ARG A 199 -6.72 2.69 20.46
N ARG A 200 -7.60 1.71 20.49
CA ARG A 200 -7.55 0.56 21.39
C ARG A 200 -7.71 -0.74 20.63
N ASP A 201 -7.05 -1.78 21.13
CA ASP A 201 -7.17 -3.18 20.74
C ASP A 201 -7.26 -4.01 22.02
N ALA A 202 -8.19 -4.96 22.09
CA ALA A 202 -8.48 -5.74 23.30
C ALA A 202 -8.60 -4.89 24.59
N GLY A 203 -9.17 -3.68 24.49
CA GLY A 203 -9.29 -2.73 25.60
C GLY A 203 -8.01 -1.96 25.96
N GLN A 204 -6.86 -2.31 25.39
CA GLN A 204 -5.56 -1.68 25.64
C GLN A 204 -5.22 -0.62 24.57
N PRO A 205 -4.41 0.41 24.87
CA PRO A 205 -3.90 1.33 23.86
C PRO A 205 -3.12 0.59 22.77
N VAL A 206 -3.37 0.92 21.50
CA VAL A 206 -2.60 0.35 20.39
C VAL A 206 -1.18 0.92 20.39
N ASP A 207 -0.20 0.02 20.46
CA ASP A 207 1.20 0.29 20.16
C ASP A 207 1.40 0.25 18.63
N ALA A 208 1.64 1.40 18.02
CA ALA A 208 1.91 1.53 16.58
C ALA A 208 3.41 1.75 16.29
N THR A 209 4.29 1.55 17.26
CA THR A 209 5.74 1.70 17.06
C THR A 209 6.29 0.58 16.18
N GLY A 210 7.29 0.89 15.37
CA GLY A 210 7.95 -0.06 14.48
C GLY A 210 9.42 0.28 14.25
N LEU A 211 10.06 -0.53 13.41
CA LEU A 211 11.48 -0.42 13.10
C LEU A 211 11.70 -0.73 11.61
N ILE A 212 12.40 0.17 10.93
CA ILE A 212 12.96 -0.08 9.60
C ILE A 212 14.38 -0.60 9.81
N ASP A 213 14.61 -1.85 9.43
CA ASP A 213 15.90 -2.53 9.60
C ASP A 213 16.02 -3.67 8.58
N ARG A 214 17.22 -4.24 8.42
CA ARG A 214 17.54 -5.37 7.53
C ARG A 214 17.17 -5.11 6.09
N THR A 215 17.18 -3.84 5.70
CA THR A 215 16.96 -3.39 4.34
C THR A 215 18.20 -3.61 3.49
N GLY A 216 19.39 -3.65 4.11
CA GLY A 216 20.67 -3.63 3.38
C GLY A 216 21.01 -2.23 2.87
N VAL A 217 20.31 -1.22 3.38
CA VAL A 217 20.37 0.19 2.99
C VAL A 217 20.72 0.97 4.26
N PRO A 218 22.00 1.34 4.47
CA PRO A 218 22.47 1.90 5.74
C PRO A 218 21.70 3.12 6.23
N GLU A 219 21.20 3.96 5.32
CA GLU A 219 20.43 5.15 5.67
C GLU A 219 19.03 4.83 6.19
N LEU A 220 18.52 3.61 6.00
CA LEU A 220 17.21 3.17 6.48
C LEU A 220 17.30 2.29 7.73
N ASP A 221 18.39 1.53 7.89
CA ASP A 221 18.51 0.53 8.94
C ASP A 221 18.67 1.15 10.34
N GLY A 222 17.87 0.66 11.30
CA GLY A 222 17.87 1.13 12.69
C GLY A 222 16.88 2.26 13.00
N LYS A 223 16.12 2.74 12.00
CA LYS A 223 15.13 3.82 12.19
C LYS A 223 13.90 3.32 12.93
N HIS A 224 13.72 3.82 14.15
CA HIS A 224 12.50 3.64 14.91
C HIS A 224 11.43 4.62 14.42
N VAL A 225 10.18 4.18 14.38
CA VAL A 225 9.04 4.97 13.93
C VAL A 225 7.87 4.79 14.89
N SER A 226 7.07 5.83 15.07
CA SER A 226 5.93 5.87 15.98
C SER A 226 4.61 5.41 15.33
N GLY A 227 4.60 5.22 14.02
CA GLY A 227 3.41 4.84 13.28
C GLY A 227 3.62 4.71 11.77
N PRO A 228 2.55 4.36 11.04
CA PRO A 228 2.60 4.12 9.61
C PRO A 228 2.90 5.41 8.83
N ALA A 229 2.39 6.56 9.26
CA ALA A 229 2.66 7.83 8.60
C ALA A 229 4.14 8.22 8.63
N GLU A 230 4.79 8.08 9.79
CA GLU A 230 6.23 8.33 9.92
C GLU A 230 7.05 7.32 9.12
N MET A 231 6.68 6.03 9.17
CA MET A 231 7.33 5.01 8.34
C MET A 231 7.27 5.35 6.85
N MET A 232 6.10 5.75 6.34
CA MET A 232 5.96 6.11 4.94
C MET A 232 6.70 7.40 4.59
N ALA A 233 6.76 8.37 5.52
CA ALA A 233 7.54 9.59 5.34
C ALA A 233 9.05 9.31 5.26
N GLU A 234 9.56 8.35 6.03
CA GLU A 234 10.97 7.94 5.94
C GLU A 234 11.26 7.16 4.65
N LEU A 235 10.40 6.21 4.29
CA LEU A 235 10.57 5.43 3.06
C LEU A 235 10.42 6.29 1.80
N SER A 236 9.57 7.32 1.80
CA SER A 236 9.35 8.20 0.65
C SER A 236 10.55 9.09 0.30
N LYS A 237 11.51 9.25 1.22
CA LYS A 237 12.74 10.02 1.03
C LYS A 237 13.89 9.17 0.46
N SER A 238 13.75 7.85 0.47
CA SER A 238 14.84 6.92 0.12
C SER A 238 15.01 6.77 -1.38
N THR A 239 16.22 7.00 -1.86
CA THR A 239 16.63 6.71 -3.25
C THR A 239 16.47 5.23 -3.59
N HIS A 240 16.74 4.33 -2.65
CA HIS A 240 16.53 2.90 -2.84
C HIS A 240 15.06 2.56 -3.11
N VAL A 241 14.14 3.16 -2.35
CA VAL A 241 12.69 2.95 -2.55
C VAL A 241 12.23 3.47 -3.93
N GLU A 242 12.78 4.60 -4.40
CA GLU A 242 12.54 5.07 -5.77
C GLU A 242 13.06 4.07 -6.82
N GLN A 243 14.26 3.53 -6.64
CA GLN A 243 14.83 2.54 -7.58
C GLN A 243 14.01 1.25 -7.62
N VAL A 244 13.50 0.78 -6.48
CA VAL A 244 12.59 -0.36 -6.42
C VAL A 244 11.28 -0.05 -7.16
N PHE A 245 10.72 1.15 -6.98
CA PHE A 245 9.54 1.59 -7.73
C PHE A 245 9.79 1.60 -9.24
N VAL A 246 10.94 2.11 -9.70
CA VAL A 246 11.36 2.08 -11.11
C VAL A 246 11.47 0.65 -11.63
N ARG A 247 12.04 -0.29 -10.86
CA ARG A 247 12.09 -1.71 -11.24
C ARG A 247 10.71 -2.31 -11.40
N HIS A 248 9.75 -1.96 -10.54
CA HIS A 248 8.36 -2.42 -10.70
C HIS A 248 7.69 -1.82 -11.95
N ALA A 249 7.94 -0.55 -12.25
CA ALA A 249 7.46 0.08 -13.49
C ALA A 249 8.06 -0.60 -14.72
N PHE A 250 9.37 -0.85 -14.72
CA PHE A 250 10.06 -1.62 -15.75
C PHE A 250 9.38 -2.97 -15.97
N ARG A 251 9.20 -3.78 -14.92
CA ARG A 251 8.59 -5.12 -15.04
C ARG A 251 7.20 -5.07 -15.63
N TYR A 252 6.41 -4.06 -15.26
CA TYR A 252 5.06 -3.89 -15.77
C TYR A 252 5.06 -3.57 -17.27
N PHE A 253 5.81 -2.56 -17.71
CA PHE A 253 5.81 -2.14 -19.12
C PHE A 253 6.59 -3.09 -20.04
N MET A 254 7.63 -3.74 -19.52
CA MET A 254 8.43 -4.72 -20.26
C MET A 254 7.80 -6.11 -20.25
N GLY A 255 6.87 -6.40 -19.33
CA GLY A 255 6.24 -7.71 -19.18
C GLY A 255 7.23 -8.85 -18.87
N ARG A 256 8.36 -8.54 -18.23
CA ARG A 256 9.40 -9.50 -17.80
C ARG A 256 10.20 -8.96 -16.62
N ASN A 257 10.94 -9.84 -15.95
CA ASN A 257 11.95 -9.42 -14.98
C ASN A 257 13.14 -8.74 -15.68
N GLU A 258 13.78 -7.83 -14.97
CA GLU A 258 15.04 -7.21 -15.37
C GLU A 258 16.20 -8.22 -15.31
N THR A 259 17.18 -7.98 -16.17
CA THR A 259 18.44 -8.72 -16.26
C THR A 259 19.61 -7.75 -16.04
N LEU A 260 20.83 -8.27 -15.96
CA LEU A 260 22.02 -7.42 -15.90
C LEU A 260 22.18 -6.52 -17.14
N GLY A 261 21.62 -6.91 -18.30
CA GLY A 261 21.65 -6.07 -19.50
C GLY A 261 20.77 -4.82 -19.40
N ASP A 262 19.82 -4.78 -18.45
CA ASP A 262 18.87 -3.67 -18.29
C ASP A 262 19.39 -2.58 -17.34
N THR A 263 20.62 -2.69 -16.84
CA THR A 263 21.17 -1.76 -15.85
C THR A 263 21.13 -0.31 -16.33
N ASN A 264 21.58 -0.02 -17.56
CA ASN A 264 21.56 1.35 -18.10
C ASN A 264 20.13 1.87 -18.24
N THR A 265 19.20 1.05 -18.74
CA THR A 265 17.78 1.43 -18.83
C THR A 265 17.18 1.80 -17.48
N LEU A 266 17.46 1.02 -16.43
CA LEU A 266 16.96 1.33 -15.09
C LEU A 266 17.58 2.60 -14.51
N GLN A 267 18.87 2.83 -14.75
CA GLN A 267 19.57 4.05 -14.32
C GLN A 267 19.04 5.29 -15.05
N ASP A 268 18.86 5.21 -16.37
CA ASP A 268 18.32 6.29 -17.19
C ASP A 268 16.87 6.61 -16.80
N ALA A 269 16.05 5.58 -16.57
CA ALA A 269 14.67 5.72 -16.12
C ALA A 269 14.57 6.39 -14.74
N HIS A 270 15.42 6.00 -13.79
CA HIS A 270 15.48 6.66 -12.48
C HIS A 270 16.01 8.10 -12.58
N ALA A 271 17.00 8.35 -13.43
CA ALA A 271 17.50 9.70 -13.69
C ALA A 271 16.42 10.60 -14.33
N ALA A 272 15.66 10.09 -15.29
CA ALA A 272 14.53 10.78 -15.91
C ALA A 272 13.45 11.11 -14.88
N TYR A 273 13.10 10.16 -14.01
CA TYR A 273 12.18 10.38 -12.88
C TYR A 273 12.68 11.51 -11.97
N ARG A 274 13.96 11.53 -11.59
CA ARG A 274 14.51 12.57 -10.71
C ARG A 274 14.62 13.94 -11.36
N LYS A 275 15.15 14.03 -12.59
CA LYS A 275 15.31 15.28 -13.34
C LYS A 275 13.97 15.96 -13.64
N SER A 276 12.90 15.18 -13.76
CA SER A 276 11.53 15.66 -13.98
C SER A 276 10.75 15.94 -12.69
N SER A 277 11.42 16.02 -11.53
CA SER A 277 10.78 16.22 -10.22
C SER A 277 9.77 15.12 -9.85
N GLY A 278 10.07 13.86 -10.20
CA GLY A 278 9.29 12.69 -9.84
C GLY A 278 8.07 12.45 -10.74
N SER A 279 8.15 12.78 -12.03
CA SER A 279 7.10 12.51 -13.01
C SER A 279 7.07 11.03 -13.39
N PHE A 280 5.90 10.41 -13.25
CA PHE A 280 5.68 9.04 -13.71
C PHE A 280 5.57 8.97 -15.23
N ARG A 281 5.12 10.05 -15.89
CA ARG A 281 5.13 10.15 -17.35
C ARG A 281 6.56 10.11 -17.89
N ALA A 282 7.46 10.95 -17.38
CA ALA A 282 8.85 11.00 -17.82
C ALA A 282 9.58 9.66 -17.57
N LEU A 283 9.30 9.01 -16.43
CA LEU A 283 9.75 7.64 -16.16
C LEU A 283 9.27 6.67 -17.24
N THR A 284 7.97 6.70 -17.56
CA THR A 284 7.36 5.80 -18.54
C THR A 284 7.92 6.05 -19.94
N GLU A 285 8.03 7.31 -20.36
CA GLU A 285 8.63 7.70 -21.65
C GLU A 285 10.07 7.19 -21.78
N SER A 286 10.90 7.36 -20.73
CA SER A 286 12.27 6.85 -20.71
C SER A 286 12.33 5.33 -20.84
N LEU A 287 11.44 4.59 -20.16
CA LEU A 287 11.37 3.13 -20.27
C LEU A 287 10.95 2.69 -21.67
N LEU A 288 9.91 3.31 -22.25
CA LEU A 288 9.37 2.93 -23.55
C LEU A 288 10.27 3.34 -24.74
N ALA A 289 11.14 4.33 -24.55
CA ALA A 289 12.12 4.75 -25.55
C ALA A 289 13.47 4.00 -25.45
N SER A 290 13.63 3.10 -24.46
CA SER A 290 14.89 2.38 -24.23
C SER A 290 15.11 1.20 -25.19
N ASP A 291 16.37 0.83 -25.40
CA ASP A 291 16.74 -0.38 -26.16
C ASP A 291 16.12 -1.64 -25.56
N SER A 292 16.02 -1.74 -24.23
CA SER A 292 15.35 -2.86 -23.54
C SER A 292 13.89 -3.04 -23.95
N PHE A 293 13.22 -1.96 -24.37
CA PHE A 293 11.86 -2.00 -24.91
C PHE A 293 11.85 -2.18 -26.43
N LEU A 294 12.60 -1.34 -27.16
CA LEU A 294 12.55 -1.26 -28.63
C LEU A 294 13.17 -2.49 -29.31
N MET A 295 14.25 -3.03 -28.74
CA MET A 295 14.97 -4.19 -29.27
C MET A 295 14.51 -5.49 -28.60
N ARG A 296 13.35 -5.48 -27.95
CA ARG A 296 12.81 -6.65 -27.27
C ARG A 296 12.62 -7.79 -28.26
N GLN A 297 13.41 -8.85 -28.08
CA GLN A 297 13.22 -10.09 -28.81
C GLN A 297 12.11 -10.90 -28.14
N SER A 298 11.22 -11.47 -28.95
CA SER A 298 10.33 -12.53 -28.49
C SER A 298 11.19 -13.67 -27.94
N PRO A 299 10.83 -14.28 -26.81
CA PRO A 299 11.49 -15.50 -26.38
C PRO A 299 11.46 -16.49 -27.54
N LYS A 300 12.62 -17.05 -27.92
CA LYS A 300 12.61 -18.23 -28.80
C LYS A 300 11.74 -19.26 -28.10
N GLN A 301 10.70 -19.75 -28.77
CA GLN A 301 9.93 -20.90 -28.27
C GLN A 301 10.95 -21.97 -27.89
N ALA A 302 10.90 -22.41 -26.63
CA ALA A 302 11.61 -23.60 -26.24
C ALA A 302 11.12 -24.71 -27.18
N LYS A 303 12.05 -25.33 -27.91
CA LYS A 303 11.72 -26.56 -28.60
C LYS A 303 11.54 -27.60 -27.49
N ASP A 304 10.32 -28.14 -27.41
CA ASP A 304 9.96 -29.28 -26.56
C ASP A 304 10.91 -30.47 -26.79
#